data_AF-W7Q0J4-F1
#
_entry.id   AF-W7Q0J4-F1
#
_cell.length_a   1.000
_cell.length_b   1.000
_cell.length_c   1.000
_cell.angle_alpha   90.00
_cell.angle_beta   90.00
_cell.angle_gamma   90.00
#
_symmetry.space_group_name_H-M   'P 1'
#
loop_
_entity.id
_entity.type
_entity.pdbx_description
1 polymer ?
#
loop_
_entity_poly.entity_id
_entity_poly.type
_entity_poly.pdbx_seq_one_letter_code
_entity_poly.pdbx_strand_id
1 'polypeptide(L)'
;MTMTSMMNEMKSKRAARKGQGGFTLIELLIVVAIIGILAAIAIPQYGNYLDNAATNSCRAETRAVGSAISAARINEDMNLLGVDAHWSIGDDSACQNLELEDDTLTGTPRREQDPITFEITVAEPTAPTEPG
;
A
#
# COMPACT_ATOMS: atom_id res chain seq x y z
N MET A 1 -22.60 -38.17 58.07
CA MET A 1 -22.78 -37.03 57.13
C MET A 1 -24.23 -36.59 57.23
N THR A 2 -24.52 -35.47 57.90
CA THR A 2 -25.89 -35.07 58.24
C THR A 2 -26.63 -34.57 56.99
N MET A 3 -27.92 -34.94 56.86
CA MET A 3 -28.78 -34.55 55.72
C MET A 3 -28.83 -33.02 55.50
N THR A 4 -28.61 -32.25 56.57
CA THR A 4 -28.48 -30.79 56.53
C THR A 4 -27.30 -30.31 55.66
N SER A 5 -26.20 -31.08 55.61
CA SER A 5 -25.02 -30.77 54.78
C SER A 5 -25.31 -30.97 53.29
N MET A 6 -26.09 -31.99 52.93
CA MET A 6 -26.45 -32.28 51.53
C MET A 6 -27.37 -31.22 50.92
N MET A 7 -28.26 -30.62 51.72
CA MET A 7 -29.16 -29.57 51.24
C MET A 7 -28.45 -28.25 50.92
N ASN A 8 -27.30 -27.97 51.56
CA ASN A 8 -26.53 -26.74 51.30
C ASN A 8 -25.67 -26.86 50.03
N GLU A 9 -25.17 -28.05 49.71
CA GLU A 9 -24.43 -28.33 48.48
C GLU A 9 -25.32 -28.29 47.21
N MET A 10 -26.58 -28.73 47.32
CA MET A 10 -27.54 -28.67 46.21
C MET A 10 -28.02 -27.25 45.88
N LYS A 11 -28.06 -26.34 46.88
CA LYS A 11 -28.33 -24.91 46.63
C LYS A 11 -27.19 -24.23 45.87
N SER A 12 -25.94 -24.61 46.16
CA SER A 12 -24.74 -24.06 45.50
C SER A 12 -24.66 -24.44 44.01
N LYS A 13 -24.98 -25.69 43.65
CA LYS A 13 -24.89 -26.17 42.24
C LYS A 13 -25.92 -25.53 41.29
N ARG A 14 -27.03 -24.98 41.79
CA ARG A 14 -28.03 -24.25 40.96
C ARG A 14 -27.71 -22.76 40.81
N ALA A 15 -26.96 -22.17 41.73
CA ALA A 15 -26.54 -20.77 41.66
C ALA A 15 -25.48 -20.51 40.55
N ALA A 16 -24.67 -21.52 40.21
CA ALA A 16 -23.60 -21.42 39.21
C ALA A 16 -24.06 -21.28 37.74
N ARG A 17 -25.36 -21.45 37.44
CA ARG A 17 -25.91 -21.30 36.07
C ARG A 17 -26.60 -19.96 35.81
N LYS A 18 -26.56 -19.03 36.75
CA LYS A 18 -27.28 -17.73 36.66
C LYS A 18 -26.46 -16.60 36.04
N GLY A 19 -25.38 -16.93 35.31
CA GLY A 19 -24.43 -15.94 34.77
C GLY A 19 -24.06 -16.11 33.30
N GLN A 20 -24.65 -17.08 32.58
CA GLN A 20 -24.41 -17.20 31.13
C GLN A 20 -25.51 -16.45 30.38
N GLY A 21 -25.32 -15.13 30.25
CA GLY A 21 -26.07 -14.32 29.29
C GLY A 21 -25.61 -14.70 27.88
N GLY A 22 -26.45 -15.43 27.15
CA GLY A 22 -26.20 -15.72 25.74
C GLY A 22 -26.41 -14.48 24.88
N PHE A 23 -25.57 -14.31 23.85
CA PHE A 23 -25.77 -13.32 22.79
C PHE A 23 -27.14 -13.55 22.14
N THR A 24 -27.95 -12.51 22.01
CA THR A 24 -29.25 -12.64 21.35
C THR A 24 -29.05 -12.72 19.83
N LEU A 25 -29.89 -13.50 19.12
CA LEU A 25 -29.84 -13.54 17.65
C LEU A 25 -30.14 -12.17 17.03
N ILE A 26 -30.95 -11.36 17.71
CA ILE A 26 -31.27 -10.00 17.27
C ILE A 26 -30.09 -9.04 17.39
N GLU A 27 -29.25 -9.16 18.43
CA GLU A 27 -27.99 -8.39 18.52
C GLU A 27 -27.08 -8.70 17.34
N LEU A 28 -26.93 -9.98 16.99
CA LEU A 28 -26.08 -10.39 15.88
C LEU A 28 -26.63 -9.87 14.53
N LEU A 29 -27.95 -9.91 14.34
CA LEU A 29 -28.60 -9.39 13.13
C LEU A 29 -28.39 -7.89 12.92
N ILE A 30 -28.47 -7.09 13.98
CA ILE A 30 -28.25 -5.64 13.87
C ILE A 30 -26.77 -5.35 13.55
N VAL A 31 -25.84 -6.10 14.16
CA VAL A 31 -24.41 -5.92 13.91
C VAL A 31 -24.05 -6.19 12.45
N VAL A 32 -24.52 -7.31 11.87
CA VAL A 32 -24.24 -7.61 10.45
C VAL A 32 -24.92 -6.61 9.50
N ALA A 33 -26.10 -6.09 9.87
CA ALA A 33 -26.77 -5.05 9.08
C ALA A 33 -25.94 -3.76 9.05
N ILE A 34 -25.40 -3.32 10.19
CA ILE A 34 -24.53 -2.12 10.26
C ILE A 34 -23.22 -2.36 9.50
N ILE A 35 -22.55 -3.50 9.70
CA ILE A 35 -21.31 -3.84 8.98
C ILE A 35 -21.56 -3.89 7.47
N GLY A 36 -22.71 -4.41 7.02
CA GLY A 36 -23.08 -4.44 5.60
C GLY A 36 -23.17 -3.05 4.97
N ILE A 37 -23.77 -2.08 5.66
CA ILE A 37 -23.86 -0.69 5.20
C ILE A 37 -22.46 -0.06 5.12
N LEU A 38 -21.64 -0.24 6.16
CA LEU A 38 -20.28 0.30 6.19
C LEU A 38 -19.40 -0.31 5.08
N ALA A 39 -19.47 -1.62 4.88
CA ALA A 39 -18.70 -2.33 3.87
C ALA A 39 -19.07 -1.88 2.45
N ALA A 40 -20.36 -1.64 2.18
CA ALA A 40 -20.81 -1.17 0.88
C ALA A 40 -20.17 0.17 0.44
N ILE A 41 -19.90 1.06 1.39
CA ILE A 41 -19.23 2.36 1.13
C ILE A 41 -17.71 2.22 1.15
N ALA A 42 -17.18 1.44 2.10
CA ALA A 42 -15.74 1.33 2.31
C ALA A 42 -15.01 0.57 1.19
N ILE A 43 -15.61 -0.50 0.64
CA ILE A 43 -14.99 -1.34 -0.39
C ILE A 43 -14.59 -0.55 -1.65
N PRO A 44 -15.47 0.24 -2.30
CA PRO A 44 -15.08 1.00 -3.49
C PRO A 44 -14.05 2.09 -3.18
N GLN A 45 -14.13 2.73 -2.01
CA GLN A 45 -13.17 3.76 -1.60
C GLN A 45 -11.77 3.19 -1.34
N TYR A 46 -11.70 1.97 -0.79
CA TYR A 46 -10.43 1.31 -0.50
C TYR A 46 -9.63 0.96 -1.77
N GLY A 47 -10.31 0.64 -2.88
CA GLY A 47 -9.66 0.47 -4.20
C GLY A 47 -8.88 1.72 -4.59
N ASN A 48 -9.57 2.85 -4.69
CA ASN A 48 -8.96 4.14 -5.04
C ASN A 48 -7.80 4.52 -4.10
N TYR A 49 -7.89 4.18 -2.81
CA TYR A 49 -6.79 4.44 -1.87
C TYR A 49 -5.53 3.66 -2.24
N LEU A 50 -5.68 2.39 -2.59
CA LEU A 50 -4.55 1.54 -2.98
C LEU A 50 -3.96 1.95 -4.33
N ASP A 51 -4.80 2.39 -5.26
CA ASP A 51 -4.38 2.90 -6.58
C ASP A 51 -3.53 4.17 -6.43
N ASN A 52 -4.02 5.13 -5.62
CA ASN A 52 -3.27 6.33 -5.26
C ASN A 52 -1.95 6.01 -4.53
N ALA A 53 -1.95 5.02 -3.63
CA ALA A 53 -0.74 4.59 -2.93
C ALA A 53 0.30 3.98 -3.90
N ALA A 54 -0.14 3.16 -4.85
CA ALA A 54 0.72 2.58 -5.89
C ALA A 54 1.31 3.69 -6.78
N THR A 55 0.46 4.62 -7.24
CA THR A 55 0.84 5.79 -8.02
C THR A 55 1.87 6.67 -7.30
N ASN A 56 1.67 6.93 -6.01
CA ASN A 56 2.60 7.73 -5.22
C ASN A 56 3.96 7.04 -5.02
N SER A 57 3.94 5.72 -4.82
CA SER A 57 5.15 4.91 -4.67
C SER A 57 5.94 4.87 -5.96
N CYS A 58 5.27 4.61 -7.09
CA CYS A 58 5.90 4.61 -8.41
C CYS A 58 6.50 5.99 -8.73
N ARG A 59 5.76 7.08 -8.49
CA ARG A 59 6.29 8.44 -8.70
C ARG A 59 7.54 8.74 -7.88
N ALA A 60 7.63 8.25 -6.64
CA ALA A 60 8.82 8.43 -5.81
C ALA A 60 10.04 7.67 -6.38
N GLU A 61 9.82 6.47 -6.90
CA GLU A 61 10.83 5.65 -7.55
C GLU A 61 11.32 6.26 -8.86
N THR A 62 10.41 6.66 -9.75
CA THR A 62 10.70 7.38 -11.00
C THR A 62 11.54 8.64 -10.74
N ARG A 63 11.27 9.39 -9.68
CA ARG A 63 12.08 10.56 -9.30
C ARG A 63 13.50 10.18 -8.86
N ALA A 64 13.66 9.11 -8.10
CA ALA A 64 14.98 8.63 -7.70
C ALA A 64 15.80 8.20 -8.92
N VAL A 65 15.17 7.48 -9.85
CA VAL A 65 15.80 7.06 -11.11
C VAL A 65 16.15 8.26 -11.99
N GLY A 66 15.22 9.20 -12.19
CA GLY A 66 15.48 10.43 -12.95
C GLY A 66 16.62 11.28 -12.39
N SER A 67 16.75 11.36 -11.06
CA SER A 67 17.88 12.01 -10.40
C SER A 67 19.20 11.27 -10.58
N ALA A 68 19.19 9.94 -10.65
CA ALA A 68 20.39 9.17 -10.92
C ALA A 68 20.85 9.40 -12.37
N ILE A 69 19.91 9.38 -13.31
CA ILE A 69 20.17 9.61 -14.73
C ILE A 69 20.71 11.02 -14.96
N SER A 70 20.13 12.05 -14.34
CA SER A 70 20.65 13.42 -14.46
C SER A 70 22.09 13.52 -13.95
N ALA A 71 22.41 12.89 -12.82
CA ALA A 71 23.77 12.85 -12.29
C ALA A 71 24.73 12.12 -13.23
N ALA A 72 24.33 11.00 -13.83
CA ALA A 72 25.17 10.28 -14.78
C ALA A 72 25.41 11.06 -16.08
N ARG A 73 24.38 11.77 -16.59
CA ARG A 73 24.53 12.68 -17.74
C ARG A 73 25.52 13.82 -17.46
N ILE A 74 25.46 14.43 -16.27
CA ILE A 74 26.38 15.51 -15.87
C ILE A 74 27.84 15.06 -15.87
N ASN A 75 28.11 13.81 -15.51
CA ASN A 75 29.45 13.26 -15.48
C ASN A 75 29.91 12.66 -16.83
N GLU A 76 29.05 12.70 -17.86
CA GLU A 76 29.26 12.03 -19.15
C GLU A 76 29.60 10.53 -19.02
N ASP A 77 29.24 9.92 -17.88
CA ASP A 77 29.58 8.54 -17.55
C ASP A 77 28.33 7.80 -17.03
N MET A 78 27.64 7.13 -17.97
CA MET A 78 26.46 6.31 -17.66
C MET A 78 26.80 5.05 -16.86
N ASN A 79 28.08 4.68 -16.73
CA ASN A 79 28.53 3.58 -15.88
C ASN A 79 28.39 3.90 -14.39
N LEU A 80 28.26 5.19 -14.02
CA LEU A 80 28.00 5.64 -12.65
C LEU A 80 26.62 5.24 -12.12
N LEU A 81 25.71 4.81 -12.99
CA LEU A 81 24.41 4.25 -12.61
C LEU A 81 24.51 2.84 -12.01
N GLY A 82 25.67 2.19 -12.16
CA GLY A 82 26.06 1.05 -11.32
C GLY A 82 25.20 -0.20 -11.44
N VAL A 83 24.64 -0.52 -12.61
CA VAL A 83 24.19 -1.86 -13.07
C VAL A 83 24.20 -1.79 -14.60
N ASP A 84 24.50 -2.89 -15.28
CA ASP A 84 24.54 -3.12 -16.73
C ASP A 84 23.31 -2.59 -17.50
N ALA A 85 23.27 -1.26 -17.69
CA ALA A 85 22.47 -0.41 -18.61
C ALA A 85 20.98 -0.71 -18.80
N HIS A 86 20.41 -1.65 -18.06
CA HIS A 86 18.99 -1.81 -17.85
C HIS A 86 18.76 -1.38 -16.42
N TRP A 87 18.02 -0.28 -16.21
CA TRP A 87 17.45 0.01 -14.90
C TRP A 87 16.48 -1.15 -14.64
N SER A 88 16.94 -2.24 -14.04
CA SER A 88 16.06 -3.34 -13.69
C SER A 88 15.31 -2.88 -12.45
N ILE A 89 14.18 -2.25 -12.72
CA ILE A 89 13.08 -2.14 -11.77
C ILE A 89 12.63 -3.59 -11.56
N GLY A 90 13.22 -4.23 -10.55
CA GLY A 90 13.00 -5.63 -10.23
C GLY A 90 11.54 -5.91 -9.89
N ASP A 91 11.20 -7.17 -9.68
CA ASP A 91 9.81 -7.58 -9.39
C ASP A 91 9.23 -6.96 -8.09
N ASP A 92 10.06 -6.35 -7.24
CA ASP A 92 9.69 -5.68 -5.99
C ASP A 92 9.47 -4.16 -6.15
N SER A 93 9.51 -3.66 -7.37
CA SER A 93 9.38 -2.24 -7.67
C SER A 93 7.94 -1.74 -7.64
N ALA A 94 7.76 -0.45 -7.37
CA ALA A 94 6.44 0.19 -7.39
C ALA A 94 5.98 0.51 -8.82
N CYS A 95 6.92 0.76 -9.73
CA CYS A 95 6.67 0.92 -11.17
C CYS A 95 6.89 -0.37 -11.96
N GLN A 96 6.29 -0.45 -13.14
CA GLN A 96 6.61 -1.40 -14.21
C GLN A 96 6.65 -0.61 -15.55
N ASN A 97 7.27 -1.18 -16.58
CA ASN A 97 7.41 -0.54 -17.91
C ASN A 97 7.90 0.91 -17.79
N LEU A 98 8.95 1.16 -17.01
CA LEU A 98 9.57 2.48 -17.02
C LEU A 98 10.21 2.66 -18.41
N GLU A 99 10.14 3.81 -19.03
CA GLU A 99 10.77 4.05 -20.33
C GLU A 99 11.35 5.46 -20.33
N LEU A 100 12.48 5.63 -21.01
CA LEU A 100 13.18 6.90 -21.17
C LEU A 100 13.08 7.30 -22.64
N GLU A 101 12.32 8.34 -22.93
CA GLU A 101 12.19 8.88 -24.27
C GLU A 101 12.36 10.41 -24.20
N ASP A 102 13.30 10.95 -24.99
CA ASP A 102 13.57 12.39 -25.11
C ASP A 102 13.58 13.16 -23.76
N ASP A 103 14.34 12.65 -22.79
CA ASP A 103 14.45 13.17 -21.41
C ASP A 103 13.19 13.09 -20.54
N THR A 104 12.16 12.38 -20.99
CA THR A 104 10.98 12.05 -20.22
C THR A 104 11.04 10.61 -19.71
N LEU A 105 10.90 10.44 -18.40
CA LEU A 105 10.83 9.13 -17.76
C LEU A 105 9.37 8.74 -17.52
N THR A 106 8.82 7.87 -18.36
CA THR A 106 7.46 7.34 -18.23
C THR A 106 7.47 6.06 -17.42
N GLY A 107 6.43 5.79 -16.62
CA GLY A 107 6.30 4.53 -15.89
C GLY A 107 4.86 4.22 -15.51
N THR A 108 4.51 2.95 -15.44
CA THR A 108 3.16 2.50 -15.05
C THR A 108 3.18 1.98 -13.62
N PRO A 109 2.31 2.44 -12.70
CA PRO A 109 2.18 1.82 -11.39
C PRO A 109 1.69 0.38 -11.52
N ARG A 110 2.20 -0.54 -10.71
CA ARG A 110 1.86 -1.97 -10.84
C ARG A 110 0.38 -2.32 -10.65
N ARG A 111 -0.39 -1.41 -10.05
CA ARG A 111 -1.82 -1.58 -9.73
C ARG A 111 -2.74 -0.76 -10.62
N GLU A 112 -2.21 0.24 -11.32
CA GLU A 112 -2.93 1.17 -12.18
C GLU A 112 -2.67 0.78 -13.64
N GLN A 113 -3.71 0.56 -14.43
CA GLN A 113 -3.58 0.17 -15.84
C GLN A 113 -3.37 1.36 -16.80
N ASP A 114 -3.34 2.59 -16.28
CA ASP A 114 -3.02 3.78 -17.05
C ASP A 114 -1.55 4.20 -16.86
N PRO A 115 -0.77 4.39 -17.93
CA PRO A 115 0.57 4.95 -17.86
C PRO A 115 0.46 6.38 -17.33
N ILE A 116 1.00 6.60 -16.14
CA ILE A 116 1.07 7.95 -15.61
C ILE A 116 2.29 8.59 -16.24
N THR A 117 2.05 9.42 -17.25
CA THR A 117 3.09 10.24 -17.88
C THR A 117 3.58 11.26 -16.86
N PHE A 118 4.56 10.89 -16.05
CA PHE A 118 5.30 11.83 -15.25
C PHE A 118 6.39 12.43 -16.15
N GLU A 119 6.17 13.62 -16.67
CA GLU A 119 7.22 14.40 -17.33
C GLU A 119 8.25 14.83 -16.28
N ILE A 120 9.22 13.97 -16.00
CA ILE A 120 10.45 14.39 -15.32
C ILE A 120 11.41 14.78 -16.42
N THR A 121 11.48 16.07 -16.76
CA THR A 121 12.52 16.60 -17.63
C THR A 121 13.87 16.39 -16.96
N VAL A 122 14.63 15.44 -17.45
CA VAL A 122 16.05 15.33 -17.11
C VAL A 122 16.75 16.47 -17.83
N ALA A 123 17.18 17.50 -17.10
CA ALA A 123 17.82 18.67 -17.73
C ALA A 123 19.03 18.22 -18.57
N GLU A 124 19.09 18.67 -19.82
CA GLU A 124 20.31 18.54 -20.63
C GLU A 124 21.50 19.17 -19.88
N PRO A 125 22.68 18.54 -19.87
CA PRO A 125 23.88 19.21 -19.38
C PRO A 125 24.15 20.42 -20.28
N THR A 126 23.90 21.63 -19.77
CA THR A 126 24.29 22.84 -20.47
C THR A 126 25.81 22.82 -20.64
N ALA A 127 26.29 22.89 -21.88
CA ALA A 127 27.72 22.95 -22.18
C ALA A 127 28.42 23.98 -21.29
N PRO A 128 29.65 23.71 -20.81
CA PRO A 128 30.40 24.71 -20.08
C PRO A 128 30.56 25.94 -21.00
N THR A 129 29.92 27.05 -20.64
CA THR A 129 30.16 28.33 -21.30
C THR A 129 31.64 28.64 -21.19
N GLU A 130 32.32 28.70 -22.33
CA GLU A 130 33.75 29.05 -22.38
C GLU A 130 33.98 30.36 -21.62
N PRO A 131 34.97 30.43 -20.71
CA PRO A 131 35.34 31.69 -20.08
C PRO A 131 36.02 32.57 -21.14
N GLY A 132 35.29 33.59 -21.59
CA GLY A 132 35.82 34.73 -22.36
C GLY A 132 36.40 35.82 -21.47
#